data_AF-A0A538CS91-F1
#
_entry.id   AF-A0A538CS91-F1
#
_cell.length_a   1.000
_cell.length_b   1.000
_cell.length_c   1.000
_cell.angle_alpha   90.00
_cell.angle_beta   90.00
_cell.angle_gamma   90.00
#
_symmetry.space_group_name_H-M   'P 1'
#
loop_
_entity.id
_entity.type
_entity.pdbx_description
1 polymer ?
#
loop_
_entity_poly.entity_id
_entity_poly.type
_entity_poly.pdbx_seq_one_letter_code
_entity_poly.pdbx_strand_id
1 'polypeptide(L)' 'MELTPDQAIRNAHAWFEHNSGWAPPDEDELAEWLADGVCRCPDQCLVAPTAHCEHGLASWWLILDALR' A
#
# COMPACT_ATOMS: atom_id res chain seq x y z
N MET A 1 4.02 9.70 17.79
CA MET A 1 4.90 9.88 16.62
C MET A 1 4.10 9.37 15.44
N GLU A 2 3.70 10.25 14.55
CA GLU A 2 2.88 9.88 13.39
C GLU A 2 3.75 9.09 12.39
N LEU A 3 3.20 8.03 11.81
CA LEU A 3 3.89 7.21 10.82
C LEU A 3 3.95 7.99 9.50
N THR A 4 5.15 8.17 8.97
CA THR A 4 5.34 8.83 7.66
C THR A 4 5.11 7.86 6.50
N PRO A 5 4.81 8.36 5.28
CA PRO A 5 4.71 7.52 4.08
C PRO A 5 5.95 6.65 3.84
N ASP A 6 7.15 7.21 4.00
CA ASP A 6 8.41 6.46 3.84
C ASP A 6 8.54 5.32 4.85
N GLN A 7 8.11 5.52 6.09
CA GLN A 7 8.10 4.46 7.11
C GLN A 7 7.07 3.39 6.75
N ALA A 8 5.89 3.78 6.28
CA ALA A 8 4.84 2.84 5.87
C ALA A 8 5.26 1.98 4.67
N ILE A 9 5.98 2.56 3.71
CA ILE A 9 6.56 1.84 2.56
C ILE A 9 7.62 0.83 3.05
N ARG A 10 8.55 1.25 3.93
CA ARG A 10 9.55 0.34 4.50
C ARG A 10 8.91 -0.81 5.28
N ASN A 11 7.85 -0.52 6.03
CA ASN A 11 7.10 -1.54 6.75
C ASN A 11 6.42 -2.53 5.80
N ALA A 12 5.84 -2.06 4.69
CA ALA A 12 5.29 -2.92 3.65
C ALA A 12 6.37 -3.85 3.07
N HIS A 13 7.56 -3.32 2.74
CA HIS A 13 8.68 -4.13 2.29
C HIS A 13 9.08 -5.21 3.31
N ALA A 14 9.20 -4.86 4.59
CA ALA A 14 9.49 -5.82 5.65
C ALA A 14 8.36 -6.85 5.85
N TRP A 15 7.11 -6.44 5.64
CA TRP A 15 5.95 -7.33 5.73
C TRP A 15 5.98 -8.40 4.63
N PHE A 16 6.40 -8.05 3.41
CA PHE A 16 6.50 -9.00 2.29
C PHE A 16 7.47 -10.16 2.57
N GLU A 17 8.56 -9.91 3.30
CA GLU A 17 9.54 -10.96 3.67
C GLU A 17 8.96 -12.07 4.56
N HIS A 18 7.85 -11.80 5.25
CA HIS A 18 7.26 -12.70 6.24
C HIS A 18 5.85 -13.19 5.89
N ASN A 19 5.21 -12.61 4.88
CA ASN A 19 3.84 -12.91 4.50
C ASN A 19 3.79 -13.43 3.05
N SER A 20 2.65 -13.32 2.36
CA SER A 20 2.43 -13.84 1.00
C SER A 20 3.36 -13.29 -0.09
N GLY A 21 4.38 -12.50 0.27
CA GLY A 21 5.33 -11.89 -0.65
C GLY A 21 4.79 -10.66 -1.36
N TRP A 22 5.50 -10.25 -2.40
CA TRP A 22 5.12 -9.16 -3.29
C TRP A 22 4.01 -9.64 -4.25
N ALA A 23 2.77 -9.25 -3.97
CA ALA A 23 1.59 -9.55 -4.78
C ALA A 23 0.79 -8.25 -5.07
N PRO A 24 1.32 -7.36 -5.91
CA PRO A 24 0.67 -6.09 -6.24
C PRO A 24 -0.62 -6.34 -7.05
N PRO A 25 -1.59 -5.41 -6.99
CA PRO A 25 -2.71 -5.40 -7.93
C PRO A 25 -2.20 -5.22 -9.36
N ASP A 26 -2.98 -5.66 -10.34
CA ASP A 26 -2.74 -5.28 -11.72
C ASP A 26 -3.12 -3.81 -11.98
N GLU A 27 -2.79 -3.30 -13.16
CA GLU A 27 -3.01 -1.89 -13.50
C GLU A 27 -4.51 -1.53 -13.54
N ASP A 28 -5.36 -2.47 -13.97
CA ASP A 28 -6.80 -2.25 -14.08
C ASP A 28 -7.44 -2.23 -12.68
N GLU A 29 -7.10 -3.19 -11.81
CA GLU A 29 -7.56 -3.26 -10.43
C GLU A 29 -7.13 -2.02 -9.64
N LEU A 30 -5.87 -1.58 -9.81
CA LEU A 30 -5.40 -0.35 -9.17
C LEU A 30 -6.17 0.88 -9.70
N ALA A 31 -6.38 0.98 -11.01
CA ALA A 31 -7.10 2.10 -11.61
C ALA A 31 -8.55 2.18 -11.13
N GLU A 32 -9.23 1.05 -10.99
CA GLU A 32 -10.59 0.97 -10.44
C GLU A 32 -10.64 1.53 -9.01
N TRP A 33 -9.73 1.11 -8.13
CA TRP A 33 -9.68 1.64 -6.76
C TRP A 33 -9.44 3.14 -6.74
N LEU A 34 -8.48 3.63 -7.55
CA LEU A 34 -8.16 5.05 -7.63
C LEU A 34 -9.32 5.89 -8.15
N ALA A 35 -10.12 5.36 -9.10
CA ALA A 35 -11.32 6.02 -9.60
C ALA A 35 -12.39 6.21 -8.50
N ASP A 36 -12.47 5.25 -7.57
CA ASP A 36 -13.33 5.30 -6.39
C ASP A 36 -12.73 6.11 -5.22
N GLY A 37 -11.51 6.65 -5.38
CA GLY A 37 -10.81 7.42 -4.35
C GLY A 37 -10.32 6.56 -3.19
N VAL A 38 -10.18 5.24 -3.40
CA VAL A 38 -9.71 4.28 -2.41
C VAL A 38 -8.47 3.52 -2.91
N CYS A 39 -7.84 2.78 -2.03
CA CYS A 39 -6.76 1.85 -2.35
C CYS A 39 -6.69 0.77 -1.27
N ARG A 40 -5.95 -0.30 -1.52
CA ARG A 40 -5.67 -1.32 -0.51
C ARG A 40 -4.20 -1.31 -0.09
N CYS A 41 -3.96 -1.75 1.13
CA CYS A 41 -2.63 -2.10 1.62
C CYS A 41 -2.35 -3.60 1.34
N PRO A 42 -1.09 -4.08 1.47
CA PRO A 42 -0.75 -5.50 1.31
C PRO A 42 -1.55 -6.48 2.17
N ASP A 43 -1.97 -6.04 3.35
CA ASP A 43 -2.80 -6.78 4.30
C ASP A 43 -4.31 -6.69 3.99
N GLN A 44 -4.68 -6.17 2.82
CA GLN A 44 -6.05 -5.97 2.34
C GLN A 44 -6.84 -4.85 3.05
N CYS A 45 -6.22 -4.07 3.95
CA CYS A 45 -6.87 -2.92 4.55
C CYS A 45 -7.23 -1.86 3.48
N LEU A 46 -8.47 -1.37 3.53
CA LEU A 46 -8.95 -0.30 2.65
C LEU A 46 -8.59 1.07 3.23
N VAL A 47 -7.90 1.89 2.45
CA VAL A 47 -7.42 3.22 2.83
C VAL A 47 -7.56 4.20 1.67
N ALA A 48 -7.34 5.49 1.90
CA ALA A 48 -7.17 6.44 0.80
C ALA A 48 -5.85 6.16 0.03
N PRO A 49 -5.74 6.52 -1.27
CA PRO A 49 -4.56 6.24 -2.08
C PRO A 49 -3.24 6.73 -1.48
N THR A 50 -3.24 7.89 -0.81
CA THR A 50 -2.02 8.46 -0.22
C THR A 50 -1.90 8.19 1.28
N ALA A 51 -2.58 7.17 1.80
CA ALA A 51 -2.61 6.82 3.22
C ALA A 51 -1.97 5.45 3.52
N HIS A 52 -1.91 5.12 4.81
CA HIS A 52 -1.45 3.84 5.34
C HIS A 52 -2.50 3.29 6.31
N CYS A 53 -2.53 1.98 6.51
CA CYS A 53 -3.45 1.34 7.46
C CYS A 53 -2.97 1.48 8.92
N GLU A 54 -3.83 1.15 9.89
CA GLU A 54 -3.48 1.17 11.32
C GLU A 54 -2.37 0.18 11.69
N HIS A 55 -2.15 -0.87 10.88
CA HIS A 55 -1.03 -1.80 11.04
C HIS A 55 0.31 -1.21 10.55
N GLY A 56 0.27 -0.02 9.95
CA GLY A 56 1.43 0.74 9.52
C GLY A 56 1.99 0.31 8.16
N LEU A 57 1.17 -0.27 7.28
CA LEU A 57 1.53 -0.60 5.90
C LEU A 57 1.02 0.47 4.95
N ALA A 58 1.85 0.86 3.98
CA ALA A 58 1.45 1.79 2.94
C ALA A 58 0.41 1.18 1.99
N SER A 59 -0.43 2.03 1.39
CA SER A 59 -1.27 1.65 0.25
C SER A 59 -0.42 1.16 -0.94
N TRP A 60 -1.00 0.33 -1.79
CA TRP A 60 -0.36 -0.11 -3.04
C TRP A 60 0.00 1.06 -3.95
N TRP A 61 -0.80 2.13 -3.96
CA TRP A 61 -0.45 3.35 -4.71
C TRP A 61 0.89 3.95 -4.27
N LEU A 62 1.09 4.16 -2.97
CA LEU A 62 2.35 4.70 -2.44
C LEU A 62 3.54 3.76 -2.71
N ILE A 63 3.32 2.46 -2.53
CA ILE A 63 4.34 1.43 -2.76
C ILE A 63 4.80 1.42 -4.22
N LEU A 64 3.85 1.44 -5.17
CA LEU A 64 4.15 1.40 -6.60
C LEU A 64 4.70 2.72 -7.13
N ASP A 65 4.25 3.87 -6.60
CA ASP A 65 4.79 5.18 -6.98
C ASP A 65 6.26 5.34 -6.56
N ALA A 66 6.65 4.76 -5.42
CA ALA A 66 8.04 4.76 -4.93
C ALA A 66 9.02 3.92 -5.78
N LEU A 67 8.52 3.09 -6.70
CA LEU A 67 9.34 2.27 -7.61
C LEU A 67 9.64 2.97 -8.95
N ARG A 68 9.10 4.17 -9.17
CA ARG A 68 9.29 4.97 -10.39
C ARG A 68 10.52 5.85 -10.32
#